data_AF-A0A1V4UGD4-F1
#
_entry.id   AF-A0A1V4UGD4-F1
#
_cell.length_a   1.000
_cell.length_b   1.000
_cell.length_c   1.000
_cell.angle_alpha   90.00
_cell.angle_beta   90.00
_cell.angle_gamma   90.00
#
_symmetry.space_group_name_H-M   'P 1'
#
loop_
_entity.id
_entity.type
_entity.pdbx_description
1 polymer ?
#
loop_
_entity_poly.entity_id
_entity_poly.type
_entity_poly.pdbx_seq_one_letter_code
_entity_poly.pdbx_strand_id
1 'polypeptide(L)' 'MPEDQRITVKKILEGSPFQDSIEIGTPGKGGAIKIYGDFADPAGFEARIREAVRLRKMASDMMGGV' A
#
# COMPACT_ATOMS: atom_id res chain seq x y z
N MET A 1 24.77 35.76 21.16
CA MET A 1 23.66 35.62 20.20
C MET A 1 23.24 34.17 20.23
N PRO A 2 22.01 33.81 20.64
CA PRO A 2 21.58 32.42 20.58
C PRO A 2 21.39 32.03 19.11
N GLU A 3 21.99 30.92 18.71
CA GLU A 3 22.00 30.46 17.33
C GLU A 3 20.58 30.13 16.85
N ASP A 4 20.29 30.48 15.59
CA ASP A 4 18.99 30.25 14.95
C ASP A 4 18.63 28.76 14.95
N GLN A 5 17.79 28.36 15.91
CA GLN A 5 17.33 26.98 16.03
C GLN A 5 16.34 26.68 14.90
N ARG A 6 16.83 26.02 13.84
CA ARG A 6 16.00 25.55 12.72
C ARG A 6 15.11 24.38 13.15
N ILE A 7 13.83 24.65 13.38
CA ILE A 7 12.82 23.63 13.65
C ILE A 7 12.31 23.08 12.32
N THR A 8 12.56 21.79 12.05
CA THR A 8 12.03 21.11 10.86
C THR A 8 10.73 20.39 11.21
N VAL A 9 9.59 20.92 10.77
CA VAL A 9 8.29 20.28 10.94
C VAL A 9 8.07 19.27 9.81
N LYS A 10 8.20 17.97 10.08
CA LYS A 10 7.78 16.90 9.17
C LYS A 10 6.34 16.51 9.50
N LYS A 11 5.38 16.87 8.62
CA LYS A 11 4.02 16.36 8.70
C LYS A 11 4.06 14.86 8.40
N ILE A 12 3.93 14.03 9.44
CA ILE A 12 3.67 12.60 9.27
C ILE A 12 2.22 12.51 8.79
N LEU A 13 2.02 12.24 7.51
CA LEU A 13 0.71 11.89 7.00
C LEU A 13 0.42 10.48 7.51
N GLU A 14 -0.39 10.36 8.57
CA GLU A 14 -0.90 9.07 9.02
C GLU A 14 -1.87 8.54 7.96
N GLY A 15 -1.38 7.66 7.08
CA GLY A 15 -2.16 7.04 6.03
C GLY A 15 -1.39 6.85 4.72
N SER A 16 -1.98 6.10 3.80
CA SER A 16 -1.48 6.04 2.43
C SER A 16 -1.51 7.46 1.82
N PRO A 17 -0.46 7.91 1.09
CA PRO A 17 -0.52 9.17 0.35
C PRO A 17 -1.56 9.13 -0.79
N PHE A 18 -2.06 7.92 -1.08
CA PHE A 18 -3.07 7.67 -2.08
C PHE A 18 -4.47 7.61 -1.46
N GLN A 19 -5.42 8.33 -2.05
CA GLN A 19 -6.82 8.32 -1.65
C GLN A 19 -7.61 7.19 -2.31
N ASP A 20 -7.21 6.75 -3.51
CA ASP A 20 -7.90 5.68 -4.21
C ASP A 20 -7.44 4.30 -3.74
N SER A 21 -8.35 3.34 -3.83
CA SER A 21 -8.03 1.94 -3.52
C SER A 21 -8.88 0.95 -4.29
N ILE A 22 -8.32 -0.25 -4.49
CA ILE A 22 -9.01 -1.43 -5.00
C ILE A 22 -8.89 -2.53 -3.95
N GLU A 23 -10.00 -3.20 -3.65
CA GLU A 23 -10.03 -4.40 -2.82
C GLU A 23 -10.31 -5.63 -3.68
N ILE A 24 -9.46 -6.65 -3.55
CA ILE A 24 -9.52 -7.87 -4.36
C ILE A 24 -9.66 -9.08 -3.43
N GLY A 25 -10.68 -9.91 -3.69
CA GLY A 25 -10.96 -11.13 -2.95
C GLY A 25 -12.24 -11.04 -2.13
N THR A 26 -12.44 -12.01 -1.25
CA THR A 26 -13.57 -12.01 -0.31
C THR A 26 -13.02 -12.40 1.06
N PRO A 27 -13.17 -11.57 2.10
CA PRO A 27 -12.61 -11.84 3.42
C PRO A 27 -12.94 -13.25 3.94
N GLY A 28 -14.17 -13.72 3.72
CA GLY A 28 -14.62 -15.06 4.15
C GLY A 28 -14.20 -16.25 3.29
N LYS A 29 -13.43 -16.06 2.20
CA LYS A 29 -13.02 -17.13 1.27
C LYS A 29 -11.51 -17.10 0.97
N GLY A 30 -10.68 -17.06 2.01
CA GLY A 30 -9.22 -17.02 1.86
C GLY A 30 -8.63 -15.60 1.81
N GLY A 31 -9.35 -14.63 2.39
CA GLY A 31 -8.88 -13.26 2.60
C GLY A 31 -9.06 -12.32 1.41
N ALA A 32 -8.94 -11.02 1.69
CA ALA A 32 -8.92 -9.95 0.70
C ALA A 32 -7.64 -9.12 0.85
N ILE A 33 -7.16 -8.56 -0.26
CA ILE A 33 -6.07 -7.58 -0.26
C ILE A 33 -6.61 -6.21 -0.68
N LYS A 34 -6.25 -5.17 0.06
CA LYS A 34 -6.58 -3.78 -0.26
C LYS A 34 -5.32 -3.07 -0.74
N ILE A 35 -5.41 -2.47 -1.91
CA ILE A 35 -4.28 -1.87 -2.63
C ILE A 35 -4.61 -0.40 -2.83
N TYR A 36 -3.77 0.48 -2.30
CA TYR A 36 -3.91 1.92 -2.47
C TYR A 36 -3.03 2.43 -3.62
N GLY A 37 -3.55 3.37 -4.40
CA GLY A 37 -2.88 3.93 -5.58
C GLY A 37 -3.59 5.18 -6.11
N ASP A 38 -3.12 5.72 -7.22
CA ASP A 38 -3.66 6.94 -7.84
C ASP A 38 -4.39 6.57 -9.15
N PHE A 39 -5.69 6.83 -9.25
CA PHE A 39 -6.43 6.57 -10.50
C PHE A 39 -6.02 7.52 -11.64
N ALA A 40 -5.38 8.66 -11.35
CA ALA A 40 -4.81 9.53 -12.37
C ALA A 40 -3.49 9.00 -12.95
N ASP A 41 -2.83 8.03 -12.30
CA ASP A 41 -1.67 7.29 -12.80
C ASP A 41 -1.96 5.78 -12.92
N PRO A 42 -2.71 5.38 -13.97
CA PRO A 42 -3.11 3.98 -14.14
C PRO A 42 -1.91 3.03 -14.29
N ALA A 43 -0.80 3.49 -14.89
CA ALA A 43 0.39 2.66 -15.08
C ALA A 43 1.10 2.39 -13.74
N GLY A 44 1.27 3.43 -12.91
CA GLY A 44 1.82 3.27 -11.56
C GLY A 44 0.93 2.43 -10.65
N PHE A 45 -0.40 2.60 -10.74
CA PHE A 45 -1.34 1.80 -9.99
C PHE A 45 -1.32 0.32 -10.45
N GLU A 46 -1.27 0.07 -11.76
CA GLU A 46 -1.15 -1.30 -12.30
C GLU A 46 0.09 -2.02 -11.77
N ALA A 47 1.25 -1.36 -11.75
CA ALA A 47 2.48 -1.94 -11.21
C ALA A 47 2.33 -2.32 -9.72
N ARG A 48 1.67 -1.48 -8.92
CA ARG A 48 1.36 -1.77 -7.51
C ARG A 48 0.44 -2.98 -7.36
N ILE A 49 -0.58 -3.08 -8.22
CA ILE A 49 -1.53 -4.21 -8.20
C ILE A 49 -0.80 -5.52 -8.50
N ARG A 50 0.05 -5.55 -9.55
CA ARG A 50 0.83 -6.73 -9.92
C ARG A 50 1.72 -7.20 -8.77
N GLU A 51 2.38 -6.27 -8.10
CA GLU A 51 3.26 -6.59 -6.97
C GLU A 51 2.47 -7.09 -5.76
N ALA A 52 1.34 -6.46 -5.43
CA ALA A 52 0.48 -6.90 -4.34
C ALA A 52 -0.03 -8.34 -4.55
N VAL A 53 -0.41 -8.70 -5.78
CA VAL A 53 -0.82 -10.07 -6.14
C VAL A 53 0.36 -11.04 -6.01
N ARG A 54 1.55 -10.67 -6.48
CA ARG A 54 2.77 -11.49 -6.36
C ARG A 54 3.11 -11.77 -4.89
N LEU A 55 3.08 -10.74 -4.04
CA LEU A 55 3.34 -10.86 -2.61
C LEU A 55 2.28 -11.71 -1.90
N ARG A 56 0.99 -11.54 -2.25
CA ARG A 56 -0.08 -12.39 -1.72
C ARG A 56 0.17 -13.86 -2.04
N LYS A 57 0.49 -14.17 -3.30
CA LYS A 57 0.78 -15.55 -3.71
C LYS A 57 1.97 -16.12 -2.93
N MET A 58 3.08 -15.39 -2.87
CA MET A 58 4.25 -15.79 -2.08
C MET A 58 3.90 -16.07 -0.62
N ALA A 59 3.11 -15.19 0.03
CA ALA A 59 2.69 -15.39 1.42
C ALA A 59 1.79 -16.62 1.59
N SER A 60 0.87 -16.88 0.63
CA SER A 60 0.05 -18.08 0.62
C SER A 60 0.89 -19.36 0.46
N ASP A 61 1.88 -19.34 -0.43
CA ASP A 61 2.80 -20.46 -0.64
C ASP A 61 3.61 -20.77 0.64
N MET A 62 4.09 -19.73 1.34
CA MET A 62 4.82 -19.87 2.61
C MET A 62 3.98 -20.46 3.74
N MET A 63 2.66 -20.23 3.72
CA MET A 63 1.71 -20.75 4.72
C MET A 63 1.29 -22.20 4.45
N GLY A 64 1.94 -22.88 3.49
CA GLY A 64 1.66 -24.28 3.17
C GLY A 64 0.56 -24.49 2.12
N GLY A 65 0.24 -23.45 1.34
CA GLY A 65 -0.57 -23.49 0.11
C GLY A 65 -1.77 -24.45 0.14
N VAL A 66 -2.96 -23.93 0.47
CA VAL A 66 -4.22 -24.65 0.21
C VAL A 66 -4.54 -24.62 -1.27
#